data_AF-A0A7C1HB09-F1
#
_entry.id   AF-A0A7C1HB09-F1
#
_cell.length_a   1.000
_cell.length_b   1.000
_cell.length_c   1.000
_cell.angle_alpha   90.00
_cell.angle_beta   90.00
_cell.angle_gamma   90.00
#
_symmetry.space_group_name_H-M   'P 1'
#
loop_
_entity.id
_entity.type
_entity.pdbx_description
1 polymer ?
#
loop_
_entity_poly.entity_id
_entity_poly.type
_entity_poly.pdbx_seq_one_letter_code
_entity_poly.pdbx_strand_id
1 'polypeptide(L)'
;MPYWLFKEGLFAAQMPSEWSHWPFGPSILGGWLNMLTKFIFIGLVLVLIMYLLRYLFGPGGPMREETQAGEASDQALEILRRRLASGEITLEEYEKLQKALEK
;
A
#
# COMPACT_ATOMS: atom_id res chain seq x y z
N MET A 1 -49.46 -17.28 -12.77
CA MET A 1 -48.56 -16.25 -12.21
C MET A 1 -49.27 -14.91 -12.27
N PRO A 2 -49.46 -14.22 -11.16
CA PRO A 2 -50.23 -12.99 -11.13
C PRO A 2 -49.44 -11.75 -11.59
N TYR A 3 -50.10 -10.83 -12.30
CA TYR A 3 -49.49 -9.67 -12.96
C TYR A 3 -49.02 -8.55 -12.01
N TRP A 4 -49.42 -8.57 -10.74
CA TRP A 4 -48.97 -7.59 -9.75
C TRP A 4 -47.55 -7.86 -9.26
N LEU A 5 -47.11 -9.13 -9.24
CA LEU A 5 -45.72 -9.50 -8.91
C LEU A 5 -44.71 -8.94 -9.93
N PHE A 6 -45.12 -8.83 -11.20
CA PHE A 6 -44.29 -8.22 -12.24
C PHE A 6 -44.13 -6.71 -12.05
N LYS A 7 -45.11 -6.02 -11.46
CA LYS A 7 -45.01 -4.58 -11.21
C LYS A 7 -44.05 -4.27 -10.06
N GLU A 8 -44.04 -5.09 -9.01
CA GLU A 8 -43.13 -4.93 -7.87
C GLU A 8 -41.66 -5.15 -8.27
N GLY A 9 -41.39 -6.17 -9.08
CA GLY A 9 -40.03 -6.43 -9.60
C GLY A 9 -39.50 -5.33 -10.53
N LEU A 10 -40.38 -4.69 -11.31
CA LEU A 10 -40.01 -3.56 -12.19
C LEU A 10 -39.83 -2.25 -11.41
N PHE A 11 -40.61 -2.02 -10.34
CA PHE A 11 -40.49 -0.84 -9.50
C PHE A 11 -39.18 -0.81 -8.68
N ALA A 12 -38.71 -1.97 -8.20
CA ALA A 12 -37.44 -2.06 -7.47
C ALA A 12 -36.21 -1.69 -8.34
N ALA A 13 -36.30 -1.88 -9.66
CA ALA A 13 -35.24 -1.52 -10.61
C ALA A 13 -35.21 -0.03 -10.97
N GLN A 14 -36.25 0.73 -10.64
CA GLN A 14 -36.47 2.10 -11.12
C GLN A 14 -36.35 3.16 -10.00
N MET A 15 -35.98 2.76 -8.78
CA MET A 15 -35.59 3.72 -7.76
C MET A 15 -34.31 4.44 -8.21
N PRO A 16 -34.25 5.79 -8.18
CA PRO A 16 -32.98 6.48 -8.29
C PRO A 16 -32.13 5.96 -7.14
N SER A 17 -31.11 5.15 -7.46
CA SER A 17 -30.26 4.57 -6.43
C SER A 17 -29.64 5.73 -5.66
N GLU A 18 -29.67 5.74 -4.34
CA GLU A 18 -28.98 6.80 -3.57
C GLU A 18 -27.47 6.85 -3.90
N TRP A 19 -26.97 5.74 -4.47
CA TRP A 19 -25.68 5.58 -5.14
C TRP A 19 -25.47 6.46 -6.39
N SER A 20 -26.50 7.09 -6.94
CA SER A 20 -26.40 8.04 -8.05
C SER A 20 -25.75 9.36 -7.64
N HIS A 21 -25.81 9.70 -6.35
CA HIS A 21 -25.11 10.87 -5.78
C HIS A 21 -23.65 10.58 -5.43
N TRP A 22 -23.24 9.31 -5.46
CA TRP A 22 -21.86 8.94 -5.24
C TRP A 22 -20.98 9.53 -6.35
N PRO A 23 -19.78 10.05 -6.05
CA PRO A 23 -18.88 10.62 -7.07
C PRO A 23 -18.47 9.60 -8.16
N PHE A 24 -18.64 8.30 -7.89
CA PHE A 24 -18.40 7.20 -8.84
C PHE A 24 -19.69 6.57 -9.41
N GLY A 25 -20.87 7.13 -9.12
CA GLY A 25 -22.15 6.67 -9.66
C GLY A 25 -22.34 7.01 -11.15
N PRO A 26 -23.30 6.35 -11.83
CA PRO A 26 -23.62 6.58 -13.25
C PRO A 26 -24.35 7.92 -13.45
N SER A 27 -23.68 9.03 -13.16
CA SER A 27 -24.10 10.37 -13.56
C SER A 27 -23.55 10.66 -14.96
N ILE A 28 -24.38 10.46 -15.97
CA ILE A 28 -24.08 10.74 -17.38
C ILE A 28 -24.39 12.22 -17.74
N LEU A 29 -25.10 12.95 -16.88
CA LEU A 29 -25.71 14.24 -17.21
C LEU A 29 -24.84 15.48 -16.90
N GLY A 30 -23.69 15.33 -16.27
CA GLY A 30 -22.82 16.46 -15.95
C GLY A 30 -21.51 16.36 -16.71
N GLY A 31 -21.39 17.14 -17.79
CA GLY A 31 -20.28 17.12 -18.76
C GLY A 31 -18.88 17.27 -18.17
N TRP A 32 -17.88 17.19 -19.08
CA TRP A 32 -16.42 17.22 -18.91
C TRP A 32 -15.82 17.79 -17.60
N LEU A 33 -16.41 18.82 -17.00
CA LEU A 33 -16.07 19.33 -15.67
C LEU A 33 -16.14 18.26 -14.57
N ASN A 34 -17.18 17.41 -14.53
CA ASN A 34 -17.24 16.33 -13.55
C ASN A 34 -16.16 15.27 -13.79
N MET A 35 -15.82 15.01 -15.05
CA MET A 35 -14.71 14.12 -15.38
C MET A 35 -13.40 14.68 -14.84
N LEU A 36 -13.15 15.98 -15.04
CA LEU A 36 -11.95 16.66 -14.55
C LEU A 36 -11.87 16.66 -13.02
N THR A 37 -12.96 16.98 -12.31
CA THR A 37 -13.02 16.95 -10.84
C THR A 37 -12.73 15.55 -10.29
N LYS A 38 -13.19 14.49 -10.96
CA LYS A 38 -12.87 13.10 -10.56
C LYS A 38 -11.38 12.79 -10.69
N PHE A 39 -10.74 13.19 -11.79
CA PHE A 39 -9.28 13.00 -11.95
C PHE A 39 -8.47 13.79 -10.93
N ILE A 40 -8.88 15.02 -10.63
CA ILE A 40 -8.24 15.82 -9.59
C ILE A 40 -8.41 15.15 -8.23
N PHE A 41 -9.62 14.70 -7.89
CA PHE A 41 -9.88 14.01 -6.64
C PHE A 41 -9.08 12.71 -6.50
N ILE A 42 -9.03 11.87 -7.55
CA ILE A 42 -8.24 10.65 -7.54
C ILE A 42 -6.75 10.97 -7.38
N GLY A 43 -6.24 11.97 -8.10
CA GLY A 43 -4.85 12.39 -8.01
C GLY A 43 -4.50 12.90 -6.62
N LEU A 44 -5.39 13.69 -6.01
CA LEU A 44 -5.21 14.24 -4.67
C LEU A 44 -5.22 13.13 -3.62
N VAL A 45 -6.14 12.17 -3.71
CA VAL A 45 -6.19 10.99 -2.83
C VAL A 45 -4.92 10.14 -2.99
N LEU A 46 -4.46 9.89 -4.22
CA LEU A 46 -3.22 9.14 -4.45
C LEU A 46 -1.99 9.85 -3.91
N VAL A 47 -1.86 11.16 -4.12
CA VAL A 47 -0.76 11.96 -3.55
C VAL A 47 -0.82 11.94 -2.03
N LEU A 48 -2.00 12.10 -1.44
CA LEU A 48 -2.20 12.03 0.00
C LEU A 48 -1.78 10.66 0.55
N ILE A 49 -2.20 9.57 -0.10
CA ILE A 49 -1.79 8.20 0.27
C ILE A 49 -0.29 8.03 0.11
N MET A 50 0.32 8.44 -1.00
CA MET A 50 1.78 8.36 -1.20
C MET A 50 2.52 9.17 -0.13
N TYR A 51 2.01 10.34 0.26
CA TYR A 51 2.58 11.16 1.31
C TYR A 51 2.46 10.48 2.69
N LEU A 52 1.30 9.92 3.02
CA LEU A 52 1.08 9.14 4.24
C LEU A 52 1.97 7.90 4.30
N LEU A 53 2.06 7.16 3.19
CA LEU A 53 2.95 6.00 3.07
C LEU A 53 4.42 6.42 3.16
N ARG A 54 4.80 7.55 2.55
CA ARG A 54 6.16 8.10 2.68
C ARG A 54 6.44 8.59 4.11
N TYR A 55 5.44 9.12 4.81
CA TYR A 55 5.57 9.55 6.19
C TYR A 55 5.70 8.36 7.14
N LEU A 56 4.94 7.29 6.89
CA LEU A 56 4.89 6.11 7.76
C LEU A 56 6.01 5.09 7.48
N PHE A 57 6.37 4.90 6.21
CA PHE A 57 7.37 3.92 5.72
C PHE A 57 8.61 4.55 5.07
N GLY A 58 8.73 5.88 5.04
CA GLY A 58 9.94 6.55 4.55
C GLY A 58 11.14 6.39 5.49
N PRO A 59 12.35 6.78 5.06
CA PRO A 59 13.56 6.73 5.89
C PRO A 59 13.38 7.62 7.12
N GLY A 60 13.06 6.99 8.26
CA GLY A 60 12.73 7.66 9.52
C GLY A 60 11.28 7.49 10.02
N GLY A 61 10.44 6.71 9.33
CA GLY A 61 9.05 6.43 9.77
C GLY A 61 8.99 5.50 11.00
N PRO A 62 8.00 5.69 11.91
CA PRO A 62 7.87 4.94 13.16
C PRO A 62 7.45 3.47 12.97
N MET A 63 6.96 3.12 11.77
CA MET A 63 6.59 1.76 11.37
C MET A 63 7.66 1.16 10.44
N ARG A 64 8.93 1.47 10.65
CA ARG A 64 9.97 0.48 10.34
C ARG A 64 9.78 -0.68 11.32
N GLU A 65 8.80 -1.54 11.06
CA GLU A 65 9.07 -2.95 11.27
C GLU A 65 10.36 -3.20 10.51
N GLU A 66 11.38 -3.71 11.21
CA GLU A 66 12.55 -4.29 10.57
C GLU A 66 12.03 -5.14 9.42
N THR A 67 12.07 -4.58 8.20
CA THR A 67 11.81 -5.34 7.00
C THR A 67 12.74 -6.53 7.12
N GLN A 68 12.24 -7.76 7.09
CA GLN A 68 12.98 -9.00 7.38
C GLN A 68 14.42 -9.07 6.82
N ALA A 69 14.72 -8.29 5.78
CA ALA A 69 16.07 -8.04 5.27
C ALA A 69 17.05 -7.39 6.29
N GLY A 70 16.60 -6.44 7.12
CA GLY A 70 17.38 -5.81 8.19
C GLY A 70 17.66 -6.75 9.35
N GLU A 71 16.62 -7.44 9.86
CA GLU A 71 16.77 -8.47 10.91
C GLU A 71 17.70 -9.61 10.46
N ALA A 72 17.55 -10.08 9.21
CA ALA A 72 18.41 -11.14 8.68
C ALA A 72 19.87 -10.68 8.53
N SER A 73 20.11 -9.41 8.19
CA SER A 73 21.46 -8.83 8.11
C SER A 73 22.08 -8.71 9.50
N ASP A 74 21.32 -8.23 10.49
CA ASP A 74 21.79 -8.10 11.88
C ASP A 74 22.10 -9.47 12.50
N GLN A 75 21.25 -10.47 12.27
CA GLN A 75 21.53 -11.85 12.67
C GLN A 75 22.78 -12.42 11.98
N ALA A 76 22.98 -12.15 10.70
CA ALA A 76 24.17 -12.58 9.97
C ALA A 76 25.45 -11.94 10.54
N LEU A 77 25.41 -10.65 10.87
CA LEU A 77 26.52 -9.94 11.52
C LEU A 77 26.82 -10.48 12.92
N GLU A 78 25.80 -10.82 13.71
CA GLU A 78 25.97 -11.41 15.04
C GLU A 78 26.65 -12.79 14.96
N ILE A 79 26.26 -13.63 14.00
CA ILE A 79 26.89 -14.93 13.75
C ILE A 79 28.36 -14.75 13.34
N LEU A 80 28.67 -13.79 12.46
CA LEU A 80 30.05 -13.50 12.05
C LEU A 80 30.91 -13.06 13.24
N ARG A 81 30.38 -12.19 14.10
CA ARG A 81 31.07 -11.70 15.30
C ARG A 81 31.38 -12.84 16.27
N ARG A 82 30.44 -13.79 16.43
CA ARG A 82 30.63 -14.98 17.27
C ARG A 82 31.74 -15.89 16.75
N ARG A 83 31.81 -16.08 15.43
CA ARG A 83 32.86 -16.89 14.77
C ARG A 83 34.24 -16.23 14.83
N LEU A 84 34.28 -14.90 14.78
CA LEU A 84 35.53 -14.15 14.98
C LEU A 84 36.03 -14.32 16.41
N ALA A 85 35.13 -14.23 17.40
CA ALA A 85 35.48 -14.42 18.81
C ALA A 85 35.91 -15.87 19.14
N SER A 86 35.39 -16.87 18.42
CA SER A 86 35.85 -18.26 18.55
C SER A 86 37.16 -18.55 17.79
N GLY A 87 37.64 -17.59 16.99
CA GLY A 87 38.85 -17.75 16.17
C GLY A 87 38.65 -18.67 14.96
N GLU A 88 37.42 -19.02 14.62
CA GLU A 88 37.08 -19.84 13.45
C GLU A 88 37.25 -19.09 12.13
N ILE A 89 37.23 -17.76 12.18
CA ILE A 89 37.46 -16.88 11.03
C ILE A 89 38.51 -15.83 11.36
N THR A 90 39.25 -15.40 10.35
CA THR A 90 40.24 -14.34 10.47
C THR A 90 39.58 -12.95 10.38
N LEU A 91 40.29 -11.91 10.86
CA LEU A 91 39.82 -10.53 10.79
C LEU A 91 39.55 -10.09 9.33
N GLU A 92 40.38 -10.55 8.40
CA GLU A 92 40.25 -10.22 6.98
C GLU A 92 38.99 -10.83 6.34
N GLU A 93 38.62 -12.06 6.73
CA GLU A 93 37.41 -12.72 6.26
C GLU A 93 36.15 -12.06 6.84
N TYR A 94 36.21 -11.65 8.11
CA TYR A 94 35.15 -10.91 8.75
C TYR A 94 34.87 -9.58 8.02
N GLU A 95 35.90 -8.79 7.71
CA GLU A 95 35.74 -7.51 7.02
C GLU A 95 35.15 -7.66 5.60
N LYS A 96 35.54 -8.71 4.87
CA LYS A 96 34.99 -9.00 3.53
C LYS A 96 33.50 -9.33 3.59
N LEU A 97 33.09 -10.13 4.58
CA LEU A 97 31.70 -10.56 4.75
C LEU A 97 30.82 -9.41 5.27
N GLN A 98 31.34 -8.57 6.17
CA GLN A 98 30.64 -7.38 6.65
C GLN A 98 30.33 -6.42 5.49
N LYS A 99 31.33 -6.11 4.64
CA LYS A 99 31.13 -5.26 3.46
C LYS A 99 30.16 -5.85 2.43
N ALA A 100 30.01 -7.16 2.39
CA ALA A 100 29.06 -7.83 1.49
C ALA A 100 27.62 -7.76 1.99
N LEU A 101 27.40 -7.66 3.30
CA LEU A 101 26.08 -7.54 3.93
C LEU A 101 25.55 -6.09 4.00
N GLU A 102 26.44 -5.11 3.91
CA GLU A 102 26.11 -3.67 3.95
C GLU A 102 25.68 -3.10 2.58
N LYS A 103 25.74 -3.91 1.50
CA LYS A 103 25.54 -3.47 0.10
C LYS A 103 24.20 -3.93 -0.46
#